data_AF-A0A932Z147-F1
#
_entry.id   AF-A0A932Z147-F1
#
_cell.length_a   1.000
_cell.length_b   1.000
_cell.length_c   1.000
_cell.angle_alpha   90.00
_cell.angle_beta   90.00
_cell.angle_gamma   90.00
#
_symmetry.space_group_name_H-M   'P 1'
#
loop_
_entity.id
_entity.type
_entity.pdbx_description
1 polymer ?
#
loop_
_entity_poly.entity_id
_entity_poly.type
_entity_poly.pdbx_seq_one_letter_code
_entity_poly.pdbx_strand_id
1 'polypeptide(L)'
;MDARSQFVRQTPYYGPRTGGPLDVILLCPHGGGHEQFLGCYPEVARACPASDDVLRTYLAVERDVGSSELAHAIARAIARQPIGVHIEVLDITFPRGILDGNRIPERAIRAVFDHAAHPDLVAALRNEHRFACAVVEDRLAVLGGDGIVVDLHTMAPYSPRTTPGSPTEAAVETPTTLAEYTAAYRDRVRWGTRRAVDVVTTVAGTTTNIADPVLLTNLRSSLTRTSVPFRENDPYPTAEHVLTTSYLRQHRGIAIDVPKDLLAMIPAEDPAFDLAHVPLSRGNMTRIAEPIAGAIANSLVL
;
A
#
# COMPACT_ATOMS: atom_id res chain seq x y z
N MET A 1 2.78 9.52 29.12
CA MET A 1 3.35 8.49 28.24
C MET A 1 2.89 8.84 26.84
N ASP A 2 3.79 9.20 25.95
CA ASP A 2 3.45 9.33 24.52
C ASP A 2 3.04 7.95 24.04
N ALA A 3 1.74 7.73 23.90
CA ALA A 3 1.21 6.52 23.32
C ALA A 3 1.53 6.54 21.83
N ARG A 4 2.64 5.90 21.44
CA ARG A 4 2.94 5.62 20.03
C ARG A 4 2.08 4.45 19.58
N SER A 5 1.63 4.45 18.32
CA SER A 5 0.90 3.31 17.77
C SER A 5 1.80 2.07 17.82
N GLN A 6 1.27 0.98 18.33
CA GLN A 6 1.93 -0.33 18.27
C GLN A 6 1.85 -0.97 16.87
N PHE A 7 1.07 -0.35 15.96
CA PHE A 7 0.83 -0.85 14.61
C PHE A 7 1.59 -0.08 13.53
N VAL A 8 2.68 0.59 13.90
CA VAL A 8 3.65 1.11 12.94
C VAL A 8 5.01 0.50 13.25
N ARG A 9 5.54 -0.29 12.31
CA ARG A 9 6.88 -0.86 12.39
C ARG A 9 7.83 -0.02 11.56
N GLN A 10 8.92 0.42 12.18
CA GLN A 10 9.97 1.20 11.54
C GLN A 10 11.21 0.33 11.39
N THR A 11 11.75 0.24 10.17
CA THR A 11 12.97 -0.54 9.90
C THR A 11 13.99 0.32 9.15
N PRO A 12 15.12 0.70 9.79
CA PRO A 12 16.14 1.48 9.14
C PRO A 12 17.06 0.61 8.27
N TYR A 13 17.56 1.20 7.18
CA TYR A 13 18.58 0.67 6.29
C TYR A 13 19.63 1.74 6.02
N TYR A 14 20.89 1.33 5.98
CA TYR A 14 22.02 2.23 5.77
C TYR A 14 22.89 1.72 4.62
N GLY A 15 23.29 2.63 3.74
CA GLY A 15 24.41 2.44 2.83
C GLY A 15 25.76 2.61 3.54
N PRO A 16 26.84 2.90 2.81
CA PRO A 16 28.18 3.10 3.40
C PRO A 16 28.30 4.27 4.40
N ARG A 17 27.29 5.15 4.47
CA ARG A 17 27.24 6.27 5.42
C ARG A 17 26.53 5.84 6.71
N THR A 18 27.15 6.12 7.86
CA THR A 18 26.52 6.02 9.18
C THR A 18 26.12 7.42 9.69
N GLY A 19 24.83 7.73 9.67
CA GLY A 19 24.27 9.01 10.14
C GLY A 19 23.98 10.04 9.04
N GLY A 20 23.28 11.12 9.40
CA GLY A 20 22.77 12.14 8.46
C GLY A 20 21.24 12.18 8.39
N PRO A 21 20.66 13.15 7.65
CA PRO A 21 19.23 13.23 7.45
C PRO A 21 18.72 11.96 6.74
N LEU A 22 17.43 11.66 6.92
CA LEU A 22 16.77 10.56 6.24
C LEU A 22 16.61 10.89 4.76
N ASP A 23 17.08 10.02 3.88
CA ASP A 23 17.12 10.28 2.42
C ASP A 23 15.93 9.64 1.71
N VAL A 24 15.42 8.51 2.20
CA VAL A 24 14.28 7.80 1.60
C VAL A 24 13.35 7.24 2.68
N ILE A 25 12.05 7.44 2.49
CA ILE A 25 10.99 6.71 3.21
C ILE A 25 10.27 5.80 2.22
N LEU A 26 10.16 4.51 2.54
CA LEU A 26 9.27 3.57 1.86
C LEU A 26 8.10 3.30 2.80
N LEU A 27 6.91 3.76 2.42
CA LEU A 27 5.68 3.63 3.21
C LEU A 27 4.85 2.45 2.68
N CYS A 28 4.46 1.54 3.57
CA CYS A 28 3.60 0.41 3.26
C CYS A 28 2.35 0.48 4.16
N PRO A 29 1.31 1.23 3.75
CA PRO A 29 0.19 1.51 4.63
C PRO A 29 -0.77 0.32 4.80
N HIS A 30 -0.65 -0.71 3.96
CA HIS A 30 -1.64 -1.80 3.83
C HIS A 30 -1.04 -3.22 3.93
N GLY A 31 0.23 -3.34 4.36
CA GLY A 31 0.91 -4.64 4.48
C GLY A 31 0.50 -5.48 5.70
N GLY A 32 -0.25 -4.88 6.64
CA GLY A 32 -0.66 -5.48 7.91
C GLY A 32 -1.60 -6.69 7.81
N GLY A 33 -1.29 -7.72 8.60
CA GLY A 33 -2.17 -8.88 8.80
C GLY A 33 -3.29 -8.59 9.81
N HIS A 34 -4.27 -9.48 9.89
CA HIS A 34 -5.43 -9.28 10.77
C HIS A 34 -5.27 -9.92 12.16
N GLU A 35 -4.35 -10.88 12.30
CA GLU A 35 -4.25 -11.77 13.46
C GLU A 35 -3.91 -11.01 14.74
N GLN A 36 -2.84 -10.20 14.71
CA GLN A 36 -2.44 -9.38 15.85
C GLN A 36 -3.52 -8.33 16.18
N PHE A 37 -4.06 -7.69 15.15
CA PHE A 37 -5.03 -6.62 15.32
C PHE A 37 -6.33 -7.10 15.95
N LEU A 38 -6.89 -8.23 15.48
CA LEU A 38 -8.07 -8.84 16.07
C LEU A 38 -7.82 -9.42 17.47
N GLY A 39 -6.57 -9.72 17.82
CA GLY A 39 -6.17 -10.03 19.19
C GLY A 39 -6.26 -8.83 20.13
N CYS A 40 -5.94 -7.62 19.64
CA CYS A 40 -6.05 -6.38 20.40
C CYS A 40 -7.46 -5.77 20.39
N TYR A 41 -8.23 -6.00 19.31
CA TYR A 41 -9.58 -5.48 19.10
C TYR A 41 -10.58 -6.61 18.77
N PRO A 42 -10.78 -7.59 19.67
CA PRO A 42 -11.70 -8.71 19.43
C PRO A 42 -13.16 -8.25 19.27
N GLU A 43 -13.50 -7.06 19.75
CA GLU A 43 -14.80 -6.40 19.57
C GLU A 43 -15.16 -6.24 18.09
N VAL A 44 -14.18 -6.06 17.19
CA VAL A 44 -14.43 -5.94 15.75
C VAL A 44 -15.07 -7.21 15.20
N ALA A 45 -14.50 -8.37 15.52
CA ALA A 45 -15.03 -9.66 15.08
C ALA A 45 -16.44 -9.90 15.67
N ARG A 46 -16.67 -9.54 16.94
CA ARG A 46 -17.98 -9.67 17.59
C ARG A 46 -19.05 -8.73 17.01
N ALA A 47 -18.66 -7.55 16.55
CA ALA A 47 -19.55 -6.55 15.97
C ALA A 47 -19.85 -6.80 14.48
N CYS A 48 -19.01 -7.60 13.81
CA CYS A 48 -19.20 -7.97 12.42
C CYS A 48 -20.31 -9.03 12.29
N PRO A 49 -21.36 -8.79 11.48
CA PRO A 49 -22.45 -9.75 11.29
C PRO A 49 -22.07 -10.91 10.34
N ALA A 50 -21.01 -10.76 9.55
CA ALA A 50 -20.49 -11.86 8.73
C ALA A 50 -19.81 -12.93 9.61
N SER A 51 -19.74 -14.16 9.12
CA SER A 51 -18.99 -15.22 9.82
C SER A 51 -17.51 -14.87 9.92
N ASP A 52 -16.83 -15.41 10.94
CA ASP A 52 -15.39 -15.27 11.13
C ASP A 52 -14.59 -15.63 9.87
N ASP A 53 -14.99 -16.68 9.16
CA ASP A 53 -14.33 -17.13 7.92
C ASP A 53 -14.47 -16.10 6.78
N VAL A 54 -15.66 -15.54 6.61
CA VAL A 54 -15.92 -14.49 5.60
C VAL A 54 -15.14 -13.23 5.94
N LEU A 55 -15.14 -12.80 7.20
CA LEU A 55 -14.36 -11.66 7.66
C LEU A 55 -12.86 -11.88 7.40
N ARG A 56 -12.30 -13.01 7.81
CA ARG A 56 -10.87 -13.31 7.62
C ARG A 56 -10.48 -13.39 6.15
N THR A 57 -11.32 -14.00 5.31
CA THR A 57 -11.12 -14.04 3.86
C THR A 57 -11.11 -12.63 3.27
N TYR A 58 -12.06 -11.78 3.66
CA TYR A 58 -12.10 -10.38 3.25
C TYR A 58 -10.82 -9.63 3.65
N LEU A 59 -10.39 -9.73 4.91
CA LEU A 59 -9.17 -9.05 5.38
C LEU A 59 -7.92 -9.55 4.66
N ALA A 60 -7.85 -10.85 4.34
CA ALA A 60 -6.74 -11.42 3.59
C ALA A 60 -6.71 -10.95 2.13
N VAL A 61 -7.86 -10.84 1.46
CA VAL A 61 -7.97 -10.32 0.09
C VAL A 61 -7.56 -8.85 0.02
N GLU A 62 -8.02 -8.04 0.97
CA GLU A 62 -7.73 -6.61 1.04
C GLU A 62 -6.27 -6.30 1.32
N ARG A 63 -5.59 -7.13 2.13
CA ARG A 63 -4.18 -6.91 2.50
C ARG A 63 -3.30 -6.76 1.26
N ASP A 64 -2.40 -5.78 1.27
CA ASP A 64 -1.38 -5.60 0.23
C ASP A 64 -0.22 -6.60 0.44
N VAL A 65 -0.51 -7.89 0.30
CA VAL A 65 0.48 -8.97 0.44
C VAL A 65 1.67 -8.73 -0.48
N GLY A 66 2.89 -8.74 0.07
CA GLY A 66 4.12 -8.48 -0.66
C GLY A 66 4.59 -7.03 -0.66
N SER A 67 3.77 -6.05 -0.27
CA SER A 67 4.17 -4.62 -0.23
C SER A 67 5.36 -4.39 0.70
N SER A 68 5.27 -4.83 1.95
CA SER A 68 6.35 -4.74 2.94
C SER A 68 7.61 -5.46 2.46
N GLU A 69 7.48 -6.71 2.00
CA GLU A 69 8.60 -7.50 1.49
C GLU A 69 9.29 -6.82 0.30
N LEU A 70 8.52 -6.17 -0.57
CA LEU A 70 9.01 -5.39 -1.69
C LEU A 70 9.73 -4.13 -1.23
N ALA A 71 9.16 -3.35 -0.30
CA ALA A 71 9.82 -2.18 0.26
C ALA A 71 11.17 -2.54 0.90
N HIS A 72 11.21 -3.61 1.69
CA HIS A 72 12.46 -4.11 2.26
C HIS A 72 13.44 -4.59 1.18
N ALA A 73 12.97 -5.17 0.08
CA ALA A 73 13.83 -5.56 -1.04
C ALA A 73 14.41 -4.33 -1.77
N ILE A 74 13.59 -3.30 -2.00
CA ILE A 74 14.01 -2.01 -2.56
C ILE A 74 15.05 -1.36 -1.65
N ALA A 75 14.77 -1.22 -0.34
CA ALA A 75 15.69 -0.61 0.61
C ALA A 75 17.06 -1.32 0.63
N ARG A 76 17.07 -2.66 0.65
CA ARG A 76 18.31 -3.45 0.54
C ARG A 76 19.04 -3.23 -0.79
N ALA A 77 18.32 -3.10 -1.90
CA ALA A 77 18.92 -2.86 -3.21
C ALA A 77 19.55 -1.47 -3.30
N ILE A 78 18.89 -0.43 -2.77
CA ILE A 78 19.47 0.93 -2.69
C ILE A 78 20.68 0.93 -1.76
N ALA A 79 20.58 0.34 -0.55
CA ALA A 79 21.66 0.33 0.44
C ALA A 79 22.94 -0.40 0.00
N ARG A 80 22.86 -1.27 -1.02
CA ARG A 80 24.02 -1.95 -1.62
C ARG A 80 24.78 -1.08 -2.62
N GLN A 81 24.19 0.01 -3.08
CA GLN A 81 24.84 0.91 -4.02
C GLN A 81 25.95 1.69 -3.30
N PRO A 82 26.99 2.15 -4.00
CA PRO A 82 28.11 2.89 -3.41
C PRO A 82 27.75 4.33 -3.01
N ILE A 83 26.47 4.59 -2.72
CA ILE A 83 25.93 5.88 -2.32
C ILE A 83 25.59 5.86 -0.82
N GLY A 84 26.01 6.91 -0.10
CA GLY A 84 25.76 7.03 1.33
C GLY A 84 24.32 7.42 1.63
N VAL A 85 23.45 6.43 1.83
CA VAL A 85 22.00 6.64 2.04
C VAL A 85 21.51 6.16 3.40
N HIS A 86 20.52 6.85 3.95
CA HIS A 86 19.71 6.46 5.09
C HIS A 86 18.27 6.30 4.61
N ILE A 87 17.73 5.10 4.79
CA ILE A 87 16.41 4.71 4.30
C ILE A 87 15.61 4.16 5.47
N GLU A 88 14.32 4.47 5.53
CA GLU A 88 13.40 3.84 6.47
C GLU A 88 12.23 3.20 5.75
N VAL A 89 11.91 1.97 6.15
CA VAL A 89 10.65 1.31 5.78
C VAL A 89 9.67 1.48 6.92
N LEU A 90 8.49 2.03 6.62
CA LEU A 90 7.39 2.24 7.56
C LEU A 90 6.24 1.32 7.18
N ASP A 91 6.03 0.26 7.95
CA ASP A 91 4.90 -0.65 7.76
C ASP A 91 3.78 -0.30 8.72
N ILE A 92 2.58 -0.02 8.19
CA ILE A 92 1.37 -0.04 9.00
C ILE A 92 0.89 -1.49 9.10
N THR A 93 0.78 -2.00 10.33
CA THR A 93 0.60 -3.43 10.59
C THR A 93 -0.83 -3.84 10.97
N PHE A 94 -1.77 -2.89 11.06
CA PHE A 94 -3.19 -3.20 11.14
C PHE A 94 -3.80 -3.49 9.75
N PRO A 95 -4.89 -4.26 9.66
CA PRO A 95 -5.48 -4.64 8.39
C PRO A 95 -6.32 -3.50 7.79
N ARG A 96 -6.01 -3.09 6.56
CA ARG A 96 -6.72 -2.01 5.84
C ARG A 96 -8.23 -2.21 5.75
N GLY A 97 -8.69 -3.46 5.73
CA GLY A 97 -10.09 -3.83 5.65
C GLY A 97 -10.90 -3.51 6.91
N ILE A 98 -10.25 -3.14 8.02
CA ILE A 98 -10.91 -2.60 9.23
C ILE A 98 -10.57 -1.12 9.38
N LEU A 99 -9.27 -0.81 9.29
CA LEU A 99 -8.72 0.52 9.47
C LEU A 99 -7.74 0.80 8.35
N ASP A 100 -8.06 1.71 7.45
CA ASP A 100 -7.24 2.06 6.29
C ASP A 100 -6.27 3.18 6.66
N GLY A 101 -4.99 2.83 6.80
CA GLY A 101 -3.91 3.75 7.19
C GLY A 101 -3.50 4.74 6.10
N ASN A 102 -4.10 4.66 4.90
CA ASN A 102 -3.89 5.62 3.81
C ASN A 102 -5.12 6.50 3.56
N ARG A 103 -6.03 6.64 4.53
CA ARG A 103 -7.22 7.49 4.43
C ARG A 103 -7.21 8.56 5.50
N ILE A 104 -7.85 9.70 5.21
CA ILE A 104 -8.09 10.71 6.24
C ILE A 104 -8.91 10.11 7.41
N PRO A 105 -8.75 10.60 8.65
CA PRO A 105 -9.38 10.01 9.84
C PRO A 105 -10.90 9.80 9.76
N GLU A 106 -11.60 10.66 9.04
CA GLU A 106 -13.05 10.60 8.84
C GLU A 106 -13.49 9.40 7.98
N ARG A 107 -12.57 8.85 7.17
CA ARG A 107 -12.81 7.77 6.21
C ARG A 107 -11.95 6.52 6.46
N ALA A 108 -11.18 6.51 7.54
CA ALA A 108 -10.22 5.43 7.83
C ALA A 108 -10.91 4.13 8.28
N ILE A 109 -12.02 4.21 9.02
CA ILE A 109 -12.70 2.99 9.50
C ILE A 109 -13.60 2.46 8.40
N ARG A 110 -13.38 1.20 8.00
CA ARG A 110 -14.16 0.51 6.96
C ARG A 110 -15.50 0.03 7.50
N ALA A 111 -16.47 -0.14 6.61
CA ALA A 111 -17.85 -0.50 6.96
C ALA A 111 -18.02 -2.02 7.15
N VAL A 112 -17.24 -2.63 8.06
CA VAL A 112 -17.34 -4.07 8.37
C VAL A 112 -18.24 -4.38 9.58
N PHE A 113 -18.66 -3.35 10.31
CA PHE A 113 -19.65 -3.41 11.39
C PHE A 113 -20.47 -2.12 11.43
N ASP A 114 -21.58 -2.10 12.19
CA ASP A 114 -22.39 -0.89 12.39
C ASP A 114 -21.68 0.09 13.34
N HIS A 115 -21.13 1.18 12.79
CA HIS A 115 -20.41 2.18 13.56
C HIS A 115 -21.30 2.90 14.60
N ALA A 116 -22.59 3.07 14.32
CA ALA A 116 -23.52 3.78 15.21
C ALA A 116 -23.85 2.92 16.44
N ALA A 117 -23.91 1.61 16.27
CA ALA A 117 -24.12 0.66 17.37
C ALA A 117 -22.88 0.50 18.27
N HIS A 118 -21.69 0.88 17.80
CA HIS A 118 -20.41 0.64 18.48
C HIS A 118 -19.52 1.90 18.60
N PRO A 119 -19.99 2.99 19.23
CA PRO A 119 -19.27 4.28 19.27
C PRO A 119 -17.92 4.22 19.99
N ASP A 120 -17.81 3.42 21.06
CA ASP A 120 -16.55 3.28 21.81
C ASP A 120 -15.46 2.58 21.01
N LEU A 121 -15.85 1.54 20.24
CA LEU A 121 -14.95 0.86 19.32
C LEU A 121 -14.48 1.81 18.22
N VAL A 122 -15.39 2.59 17.64
CA VAL A 122 -15.06 3.62 16.65
C VAL A 122 -14.08 4.64 17.21
N ALA A 123 -14.28 5.11 18.45
CA ALA A 123 -13.38 6.04 19.10
C ALA A 123 -11.98 5.44 19.30
N ALA A 124 -11.89 4.17 19.74
CA ALA A 124 -10.63 3.46 19.92
C ALA A 124 -9.88 3.30 18.58
N LEU A 125 -10.57 2.85 17.52
CA LEU A 125 -9.98 2.69 16.19
C LEU A 125 -9.52 4.03 15.60
N ARG A 126 -10.28 5.12 15.78
CA ARG A 126 -9.85 6.47 15.37
C ARG A 126 -8.60 6.92 16.12
N ASN A 127 -8.48 6.61 17.40
CA ASN A 127 -7.28 6.95 18.17
C ASN A 127 -6.06 6.18 17.64
N GLU A 128 -6.20 4.88 17.39
CA GLU A 128 -5.14 4.06 16.80
C GLU A 128 -4.68 4.60 15.45
N HIS A 129 -5.63 4.96 14.58
CA HIS A 129 -5.34 5.60 13.30
C HIS A 129 -4.54 6.89 13.47
N ARG A 130 -4.98 7.80 14.34
CA ARG A 130 -4.27 9.06 14.58
C ARG A 130 -2.87 8.84 15.12
N PHE A 131 -2.66 7.87 16.00
CA PHE A 131 -1.33 7.53 16.48
C PHE A 131 -0.44 6.99 15.35
N ALA A 132 -0.98 6.16 14.45
CA ALA A 132 -0.23 5.67 13.30
C ALA A 132 0.14 6.80 12.33
N CYS A 133 -0.81 7.70 12.00
CA CYS A 133 -0.54 8.87 11.18
C CYS A 133 0.53 9.77 11.80
N ALA A 134 0.43 10.08 13.10
CA ALA A 134 1.41 10.91 13.79
C ALA A 134 2.83 10.31 13.70
N VAL A 135 2.96 8.99 13.83
CA VAL A 135 4.26 8.32 13.67
C VAL A 135 4.79 8.49 12.24
N VAL A 136 3.94 8.36 11.21
CA VAL A 136 4.35 8.57 9.80
C VAL A 136 4.74 10.03 9.57
N GLU A 137 3.93 10.98 10.01
CA GLU A 137 4.16 12.43 9.90
C GLU A 137 5.45 12.85 10.62
N ASP A 138 5.74 12.30 11.80
CA ASP A 138 6.99 12.53 12.53
C ASP A 138 8.22 12.07 11.73
N ARG A 139 8.09 10.97 10.96
CA ARG A 139 9.19 10.49 10.10
C ARG A 139 9.33 11.34 8.85
N LEU A 140 8.22 11.72 8.23
CA LEU A 140 8.21 12.64 7.08
C LEU A 140 8.83 14.00 7.44
N ALA A 141 8.60 14.49 8.66
CA ALA A 141 9.16 15.76 9.13
C ALA A 141 10.69 15.78 9.29
N VAL A 142 11.33 14.61 9.45
CA VAL A 142 12.79 14.47 9.53
C VAL A 142 13.44 14.00 8.23
N LEU A 143 12.64 13.82 7.18
CA LEU A 143 13.14 13.60 5.83
C LEU A 143 13.95 14.82 5.38
N GLY A 144 15.13 14.59 4.79
CA GLY A 144 15.94 15.67 4.24
C GLY A 144 15.18 16.48 3.19
N GLY A 145 15.57 17.74 2.94
CA GLY A 145 14.89 18.62 1.98
C GLY A 145 14.78 18.05 0.57
N ASP A 146 15.75 17.22 0.17
CA ASP A 146 15.78 16.49 -1.11
C ASP A 146 15.45 14.99 -0.97
N GLY A 147 14.95 14.58 0.19
CA GLY A 147 14.59 13.19 0.43
C GLY A 147 13.34 12.77 -0.33
N ILE A 148 13.21 11.46 -0.56
CA ILE A 148 12.17 10.86 -1.40
C ILE A 148 11.23 10.01 -0.55
N VAL A 149 9.93 10.18 -0.74
CA VAL A 149 8.88 9.30 -0.20
C VAL A 149 8.34 8.41 -1.30
N VAL A 150 8.31 7.10 -1.06
CA VAL A 150 7.63 6.15 -1.95
C VAL A 150 6.52 5.47 -1.17
N ASP A 151 5.29 5.70 -1.59
CA ASP A 151 4.13 4.96 -1.09
C ASP A 151 3.95 3.70 -1.92
N LEU A 152 4.01 2.55 -1.27
CA LEU A 152 4.13 1.26 -1.94
C LEU A 152 2.98 0.33 -1.58
N HIS A 153 2.26 -0.06 -2.62
CA HIS A 153 1.09 -0.92 -2.54
C HIS A 153 1.27 -2.19 -3.37
N THR A 154 0.46 -3.19 -3.05
CA THR A 154 0.21 -4.28 -3.98
C THR A 154 -1.27 -4.46 -4.23
N MET A 155 -1.62 -4.75 -5.47
CA MET A 155 -3.01 -4.79 -5.89
C MET A 155 -3.40 -6.12 -6.55
N ALA A 156 -4.69 -6.35 -6.64
CA ALA A 156 -5.26 -7.42 -7.45
C ALA A 156 -4.70 -7.41 -8.89
N PRO A 157 -4.29 -8.57 -9.46
CA PRO A 157 -3.79 -8.67 -10.83
C PRO A 157 -4.77 -8.26 -11.93
N TYR A 158 -6.07 -8.29 -11.65
CA TYR A 158 -7.10 -7.83 -12.57
C TYR A 158 -8.07 -6.90 -11.84
N SER A 159 -8.67 -5.96 -12.57
CA SER A 159 -9.82 -5.23 -12.07
C SER A 159 -11.00 -6.16 -11.78
N PRO A 160 -11.82 -5.85 -10.75
CA PRO A 160 -13.09 -6.53 -10.58
C PRO A 160 -14.01 -6.22 -11.77
N ARG A 161 -15.01 -7.07 -12.00
CA ARG A 161 -16.01 -6.89 -13.06
C ARG A 161 -16.76 -5.58 -12.86
N THR A 162 -16.64 -4.64 -13.80
CA THR A 162 -17.49 -3.44 -13.83
C THR A 162 -18.77 -3.74 -14.60
N THR A 163 -19.92 -3.38 -14.03
CA THR A 163 -21.20 -3.40 -14.78
C THR A 163 -21.19 -2.21 -15.73
N PRO A 164 -21.54 -2.37 -17.03
CA PRO A 164 -21.64 -1.24 -17.96
C PRO A 164 -22.58 -0.17 -17.39
N GLY A 165 -22.07 1.06 -17.20
CA GLY A 165 -22.85 2.20 -16.71
C GLY A 165 -22.73 2.49 -15.21
N SER A 166 -22.05 1.66 -14.42
CA SER A 166 -21.61 2.05 -13.08
C SER A 166 -20.23 2.69 -13.20
N PRO A 167 -20.00 3.93 -12.69
CA PRO A 167 -18.64 4.43 -12.58
C PRO A 167 -17.81 3.43 -11.79
N THR A 168 -16.53 3.42 -12.12
CA THR A 168 -15.40 2.63 -11.62
C THR A 168 -15.13 2.75 -10.12
N GLU A 169 -16.17 2.83 -9.29
CA GLU A 169 -16.05 2.69 -7.85
C GLU A 169 -15.90 1.19 -7.54
N ALA A 170 -14.85 0.85 -6.80
CA ALA A 170 -14.71 -0.49 -6.23
C ALA A 170 -16.02 -0.86 -5.53
N ALA A 171 -16.42 -2.13 -5.60
CA ALA A 171 -17.63 -2.59 -4.93
C ALA A 171 -17.64 -2.10 -3.47
N VAL A 172 -18.68 -1.39 -3.05
CA VAL A 172 -18.74 -0.85 -1.69
C VAL A 172 -18.90 -2.00 -0.72
N GLU A 173 -17.89 -2.21 0.12
CA GLU A 173 -18.00 -3.18 1.19
C GLU A 173 -19.00 -2.69 2.24
N THR A 174 -19.88 -3.59 2.64
CA THR A 174 -20.78 -3.40 3.77
C THR A 174 -20.72 -4.66 4.62
N PRO A 175 -21.20 -4.62 5.87
CA PRO A 175 -21.13 -5.79 6.75
C PRO A 175 -21.83 -7.02 6.16
N THR A 176 -22.81 -6.83 5.28
CA THR A 176 -23.58 -7.90 4.63
C THR A 176 -23.06 -8.29 3.24
N THR A 177 -22.14 -7.52 2.63
CA THR A 177 -21.66 -7.77 1.24
C THR A 177 -20.23 -8.29 1.17
N LEU A 178 -19.56 -8.57 2.30
CA LEU A 178 -18.15 -9.02 2.31
C LEU A 178 -17.91 -10.29 1.48
N ALA A 179 -18.83 -11.26 1.52
CA ALA A 179 -18.70 -12.49 0.73
C ALA A 179 -18.82 -12.23 -0.78
N GLU A 180 -19.76 -11.38 -1.19
CA GLU A 180 -19.94 -11.00 -2.61
C GLU A 180 -18.74 -10.17 -3.11
N TYR A 181 -18.28 -9.25 -2.27
CA TYR A 181 -17.09 -8.44 -2.53
C TYR A 181 -15.88 -9.34 -2.80
N THR A 182 -15.57 -10.27 -1.90
CA THR A 182 -14.42 -11.18 -2.06
C THR A 182 -14.56 -12.08 -3.29
N ALA A 183 -15.76 -12.59 -3.56
CA ALA A 183 -16.02 -13.41 -4.75
C ALA A 183 -15.76 -12.66 -6.06
N ALA A 184 -16.09 -11.35 -6.14
CA ALA A 184 -15.85 -10.52 -7.32
C ALA A 184 -14.37 -10.45 -7.72
N TYR A 185 -13.46 -10.61 -6.77
CA TYR A 185 -12.01 -10.66 -7.03
C TYR A 185 -11.48 -12.07 -7.33
N ARG A 186 -12.25 -13.16 -7.09
CA ARG A 186 -11.80 -14.53 -7.36
C ARG A 186 -12.07 -14.97 -8.81
N ASP A 187 -13.22 -14.60 -9.39
CA ASP A 187 -13.64 -15.07 -10.73
C ASP A 187 -13.15 -14.21 -11.93
N ARG A 188 -12.18 -13.33 -11.68
CA ARG A 188 -11.83 -12.21 -12.56
C ARG A 188 -10.96 -12.53 -13.78
N VAL A 189 -10.24 -13.66 -13.81
CA VAL A 189 -9.31 -13.99 -14.92
C VAL A 189 -10.03 -14.04 -16.27
N ARG A 190 -11.33 -14.33 -16.27
CA ARG A 190 -12.15 -14.41 -17.49
C ARG A 190 -12.71 -13.07 -17.97
N TRP A 191 -12.84 -12.06 -17.09
CA TRP A 191 -13.66 -10.87 -17.37
C TRP A 191 -13.04 -9.54 -16.95
N GLY A 192 -12.00 -9.56 -16.10
CA GLY A 192 -11.31 -8.38 -15.60
C GLY A 192 -10.25 -7.89 -16.57
N THR A 193 -9.91 -6.61 -16.49
CA THR A 193 -8.77 -6.05 -17.23
C THR A 193 -7.49 -6.37 -16.47
N ARG A 194 -6.52 -6.97 -17.16
CA ARG A 194 -5.19 -7.25 -16.61
C ARG A 194 -4.52 -5.92 -16.22
N ARG A 195 -4.03 -5.85 -14.98
CA ARG A 195 -3.33 -4.67 -14.46
C ARG A 195 -1.82 -4.79 -14.68
N ALA A 196 -1.20 -3.66 -14.96
CA ALA A 196 0.24 -3.46 -14.98
C ALA A 196 0.70 -2.85 -13.64
N VAL A 197 2.00 -2.61 -13.44
CA VAL A 197 2.44 -1.74 -12.34
C VAL A 197 1.82 -0.35 -12.56
N ASP A 198 1.13 0.18 -11.58
CA ASP A 198 0.61 1.55 -11.65
C ASP A 198 1.62 2.52 -11.03
N VAL A 199 1.75 3.67 -11.68
CA VAL A 199 2.56 4.79 -11.23
C VAL A 199 1.62 5.98 -11.08
N VAL A 200 1.29 6.31 -9.84
CA VAL A 200 0.30 7.36 -9.55
C VAL A 200 0.94 8.73 -9.73
N THR A 201 0.39 9.53 -10.64
CA THR A 201 0.95 10.84 -10.97
C THR A 201 -0.02 11.99 -10.74
N THR A 202 -1.32 11.76 -10.69
CA THR A 202 -2.31 12.85 -10.61
C THR A 202 -3.40 12.61 -9.57
N VAL A 203 -4.11 13.68 -9.20
CA VAL A 203 -5.31 13.62 -8.35
C VAL A 203 -6.56 13.66 -9.22
N ALA A 204 -7.47 12.72 -8.98
CA ALA A 204 -8.71 12.53 -9.71
C ALA A 204 -9.54 13.83 -9.75
N GLY A 205 -10.05 14.16 -10.94
CA GLY A 205 -10.82 15.39 -11.18
C GLY A 205 -9.99 16.67 -11.21
N THR A 206 -8.65 16.59 -11.20
CA THR A 206 -7.75 17.75 -11.25
C THR A 206 -6.63 17.55 -12.28
N THR A 207 -5.89 18.62 -12.58
CA THR A 207 -4.63 18.57 -13.35
C THR A 207 -3.39 18.55 -12.45
N THR A 208 -3.57 18.43 -11.14
CA THR A 208 -2.48 18.50 -10.16
C THR A 208 -1.61 17.26 -10.27
N ASN A 209 -0.34 17.45 -10.62
CA ASN A 209 0.67 16.40 -10.56
C ASN A 209 1.24 16.31 -9.14
N ILE A 210 1.34 15.10 -8.61
CA ILE A 210 1.87 14.81 -7.27
C ILE A 210 3.14 13.96 -7.31
N ALA A 211 3.56 13.46 -8.48
CA ALA A 211 4.78 12.68 -8.61
C ALA A 211 5.99 13.60 -8.85
N ASP A 212 7.11 13.30 -8.20
CA ASP A 212 8.39 13.95 -8.48
C ASP A 212 8.81 13.67 -9.94
N PRO A 213 9.05 14.70 -10.76
CA PRO A 213 9.25 14.54 -12.20
C PRO A 213 10.56 13.82 -12.54
N VAL A 214 11.60 13.98 -11.70
CA VAL A 214 12.90 13.31 -11.89
C VAL A 214 12.76 11.82 -11.59
N LEU A 215 12.15 11.49 -10.45
CA LEU A 215 11.83 10.12 -10.07
C LEU A 215 10.91 9.42 -11.07
N LEU A 216 9.85 10.07 -11.53
CA LEU A 216 8.97 9.53 -12.54
C LEU A 216 9.73 9.20 -13.84
N THR A 217 10.61 10.09 -14.29
CA THR A 217 11.41 9.87 -15.51
C THR A 217 12.37 8.69 -15.35
N ASN A 218 13.07 8.61 -14.21
CA ASN A 218 13.96 7.52 -13.90
C ASN A 218 13.21 6.18 -13.75
N LEU A 219 12.03 6.20 -13.13
CA LEU A 219 11.20 5.02 -12.94
C LEU A 219 10.68 4.48 -14.28
N ARG A 220 10.11 5.33 -15.14
CA ARG A 220 9.67 4.97 -16.50
C ARG A 220 10.81 4.33 -17.29
N SER A 221 11.98 4.96 -17.27
CA SER A 221 13.16 4.46 -17.99
C SER A 221 13.62 3.10 -17.46
N SER A 222 13.65 2.95 -16.13
CA SER A 222 14.08 1.71 -15.47
C SER A 222 13.12 0.56 -15.76
N LEU A 223 11.81 0.76 -15.57
CA LEU A 223 10.77 -0.25 -15.81
C LEU A 223 10.72 -0.67 -17.29
N THR A 224 10.85 0.28 -18.21
CA THR A 224 10.92 0.01 -19.67
C THR A 224 12.13 -0.87 -20.00
N ARG A 225 13.32 -0.50 -19.51
CA ARG A 225 14.56 -1.24 -19.76
C ARG A 225 14.52 -2.67 -19.22
N THR A 226 13.82 -2.90 -18.11
CA THR A 226 13.63 -4.24 -17.51
C THR A 226 12.39 -4.98 -18.01
N SER A 227 11.69 -4.42 -19.00
CA SER A 227 10.44 -4.98 -19.54
C SER A 227 9.41 -5.31 -18.45
N VAL A 228 9.31 -4.44 -17.44
CA VAL A 228 8.24 -4.49 -16.44
C VAL A 228 7.10 -3.62 -16.97
N PRO A 229 5.91 -4.20 -17.27
CA PRO A 229 4.81 -3.42 -17.79
C PRO A 229 4.32 -2.45 -16.72
N PHE A 230 4.15 -1.19 -17.11
CA PHE A 230 3.60 -0.16 -16.24
C PHE A 230 2.62 0.75 -16.97
N ARG A 231 1.76 1.40 -16.20
CA ARG A 231 0.82 2.43 -16.64
C ARG A 231 0.81 3.54 -15.59
N GLU A 232 0.17 4.65 -15.93
CA GLU A 232 -0.01 5.77 -15.01
C GLU A 232 -1.48 5.99 -14.75
N ASN A 233 -1.82 6.05 -13.46
CA ASN A 233 -3.18 6.24 -12.97
C ASN A 233 -4.16 5.19 -13.50
N ASP A 234 -3.73 3.91 -13.58
CA ASP A 234 -4.56 2.77 -14.01
C ASP A 234 -4.81 1.81 -12.83
N PRO A 235 -6.07 1.66 -12.36
CA PRO A 235 -7.31 2.00 -13.06
C PRO A 235 -7.79 3.45 -12.89
N TYR A 236 -7.25 4.20 -11.94
CA TYR A 236 -7.63 5.59 -11.72
C TYR A 236 -6.52 6.38 -10.99
N PRO A 237 -6.53 7.72 -11.09
CA PRO A 237 -5.67 8.57 -10.28
C PRO A 237 -6.04 8.50 -8.79
N THR A 238 -5.14 8.93 -7.90
CA THR A 238 -5.45 9.00 -6.45
C THR A 238 -6.54 10.04 -6.15
N ALA A 239 -7.08 10.04 -4.93
CA ALA A 239 -8.10 10.97 -4.47
C ALA A 239 -7.60 11.88 -3.34
N GLU A 240 -8.26 13.02 -3.14
CA GLU A 240 -7.95 14.00 -2.08
C GLU A 240 -8.00 13.42 -0.66
N HIS A 241 -8.83 12.41 -0.44
CA HIS A 241 -9.02 11.79 0.87
C HIS A 241 -8.05 10.63 1.15
N VAL A 242 -7.06 10.42 0.28
CA VAL A 242 -5.94 9.50 0.46
C VAL A 242 -4.78 10.27 1.10
N LEU A 243 -4.20 9.75 2.18
CA LEU A 243 -3.13 10.47 2.92
C LEU A 243 -1.88 10.65 2.06
N THR A 244 -1.52 9.65 1.25
CA THR A 244 -0.43 9.76 0.29
C THR A 244 -0.56 10.96 -0.64
N THR A 245 -1.77 11.34 -1.04
CA THR A 245 -1.98 12.56 -1.85
C THR A 245 -1.49 13.81 -1.11
N SER A 246 -1.73 13.90 0.19
CA SER A 246 -1.25 14.99 1.04
C SER A 246 0.27 14.94 1.19
N TYR A 247 0.84 13.77 1.44
CA TYR A 247 2.28 13.59 1.62
C TYR A 247 3.06 13.95 0.35
N LEU A 248 2.62 13.46 -0.81
CA LEU A 248 3.28 13.70 -2.10
C LEU A 248 3.13 15.15 -2.61
N ARG A 249 2.20 15.93 -2.06
CA ARG A 249 2.14 17.39 -2.31
C ARG A 249 3.19 18.17 -1.53
N GLN A 250 3.68 17.62 -0.42
CA GLN A 250 4.59 18.29 0.51
C GLN A 250 6.03 17.79 0.38
N HIS A 251 6.20 16.56 -0.11
CA HIS A 251 7.48 15.89 -0.25
C HIS A 251 7.68 15.39 -1.67
N ARG A 252 8.93 15.36 -2.12
CA ARG A 252 9.29 14.68 -3.37
C ARG A 252 8.99 13.20 -3.21
N GLY A 253 8.32 12.60 -4.20
CA GLY A 253 7.94 11.20 -4.07
C GLY A 253 7.07 10.67 -5.19
N ILE A 254 6.60 9.44 -5.00
CA ILE A 254 5.68 8.76 -5.93
C ILE A 254 4.92 7.65 -5.22
N ALA A 255 3.71 7.32 -5.69
CA ALA A 255 3.02 6.11 -5.26
C ALA A 255 3.07 5.04 -6.36
N ILE A 256 3.26 3.79 -5.96
CA ILE A 256 3.44 2.65 -6.87
C ILE A 256 2.56 1.49 -6.40
N ASP A 257 1.69 1.01 -7.30
CA ASP A 257 0.88 -0.19 -7.06
C ASP A 257 1.40 -1.34 -7.91
N VAL A 258 1.80 -2.45 -7.27
CA VAL A 258 2.31 -3.62 -7.98
C VAL A 258 1.28 -4.76 -7.96
N PRO A 259 0.85 -5.29 -9.11
CA PRO A 259 0.05 -6.51 -9.14
C PRO A 259 0.69 -7.65 -8.33
N LYS A 260 -0.07 -8.22 -7.37
CA LYS A 260 0.41 -9.24 -6.42
C LYS A 260 1.06 -10.44 -7.10
N ASP A 261 0.58 -10.83 -8.26
CA ASP A 261 1.11 -11.99 -9.00
C ASP A 261 2.47 -11.72 -9.66
N LEU A 262 2.82 -10.46 -9.93
CA LEU A 262 4.18 -10.11 -10.34
C LEU A 262 5.21 -10.35 -9.24
N LEU A 263 4.77 -10.52 -7.98
CA LEU A 263 5.60 -10.88 -6.84
C LEU A 263 5.45 -12.34 -6.43
N ALA A 264 4.46 -13.05 -6.98
CA ALA A 264 4.08 -14.39 -6.56
C ALA A 264 4.92 -15.48 -7.23
N MET A 265 4.94 -16.68 -6.65
CA MET A 265 5.47 -17.89 -7.27
C MET A 265 4.54 -18.46 -8.34
N ILE A 266 3.25 -18.20 -8.21
CA ILE A 266 2.19 -18.75 -9.06
C ILE A 266 1.62 -17.59 -9.90
N PRO A 267 1.51 -17.71 -11.23
CA PRO A 267 0.92 -16.68 -12.07
C PRO A 267 -0.59 -16.56 -11.83
N ALA A 268 -1.17 -15.37 -12.05
CA ALA A 268 -2.59 -15.14 -11.76
C ALA A 268 -3.56 -15.96 -12.64
N GLU A 269 -3.10 -16.46 -13.78
CA GLU A 269 -3.86 -17.31 -14.68
C GLU A 269 -3.96 -18.77 -14.19
N ASP A 270 -3.14 -19.16 -13.22
CA ASP A 270 -3.19 -20.50 -12.62
C ASP A 270 -4.41 -20.62 -11.67
N PRO A 271 -5.23 -21.67 -11.79
CA PRO A 271 -6.36 -21.91 -10.89
C PRO A 271 -5.98 -22.02 -9.40
N ALA A 272 -4.72 -22.32 -9.07
CA ALA A 272 -4.20 -22.36 -7.71
C ALA A 272 -3.84 -20.97 -7.14
N PHE A 273 -3.87 -19.91 -7.95
CA PHE A 273 -3.61 -18.56 -7.47
C PHE A 273 -4.74 -18.07 -6.56
N ASP A 274 -4.43 -17.90 -5.27
CA ASP A 274 -5.35 -17.36 -4.28
C ASP A 274 -4.88 -15.97 -3.83
N LEU A 275 -5.77 -14.97 -3.95
CA LEU A 275 -5.51 -13.62 -3.46
C LEU A 275 -5.33 -13.52 -1.96
N ALA A 276 -6.06 -14.35 -1.22
CA ALA A 276 -5.98 -14.35 0.23
C ALA A 276 -4.64 -14.92 0.70
N HIS A 277 -4.01 -15.76 -0.12
CA HIS A 277 -2.78 -16.48 0.21
C HIS A 277 -1.82 -16.48 -0.98
N VAL A 278 -1.16 -15.34 -1.21
CA VAL A 278 -0.21 -15.19 -2.32
C VAL A 278 1.18 -15.70 -1.90
N PRO A 279 1.68 -16.84 -2.41
CA PRO A 279 3.04 -17.29 -2.11
C PRO A 279 4.04 -16.41 -2.83
N LEU A 280 4.88 -15.67 -2.09
CA LEU A 280 5.82 -14.71 -2.67
C LEU A 280 7.09 -15.40 -3.20
N SER A 281 7.57 -14.96 -4.36
CA SER A 281 8.81 -15.40 -5.00
C SER A 281 9.92 -14.37 -4.78
N ARG A 282 11.03 -14.79 -4.15
CA ARG A 282 12.21 -13.93 -3.99
C ARG A 282 12.78 -13.45 -5.32
N GLY A 283 12.78 -14.31 -6.35
CA GLY A 283 13.28 -13.94 -7.68
C GLY A 283 12.43 -12.85 -8.33
N ASN A 284 11.11 -12.99 -8.25
CA ASN A 284 10.18 -12.02 -8.79
C ASN A 284 10.22 -10.70 -8.01
N MET A 285 10.32 -10.79 -6.67
CA MET A 285 10.53 -9.63 -5.81
C MET A 285 11.77 -8.84 -6.21
N THR A 286 12.92 -9.50 -6.42
CA THR A 286 14.15 -8.86 -6.88
C THR A 286 13.96 -8.19 -8.24
N ARG A 287 13.31 -8.88 -9.19
CA ARG A 287 13.05 -8.35 -10.54
C ARG A 287 12.24 -7.05 -10.53
N ILE A 288 11.32 -6.88 -9.58
CA ILE A 288 10.55 -5.64 -9.41
C ILE A 288 11.30 -4.61 -8.56
N ALA A 289 11.96 -5.05 -7.49
CA ALA A 289 12.67 -4.16 -6.57
C ALA A 289 13.86 -3.44 -7.21
N GLU A 290 14.67 -4.13 -8.01
CA GLU A 290 15.89 -3.57 -8.63
C GLU A 290 15.63 -2.35 -9.53
N PRO A 291 14.68 -2.39 -10.49
CA PRO A 291 14.42 -1.21 -11.32
C PRO A 291 13.89 -0.03 -10.52
N ILE A 292 13.05 -0.27 -9.50
CA ILE A 292 12.53 0.78 -8.61
C ILE A 292 13.67 1.37 -7.76
N ALA A 293 14.50 0.53 -7.15
CA ALA A 293 15.66 0.95 -6.36
C ALA A 293 16.66 1.77 -7.18
N GLY A 294 16.94 1.34 -8.42
CA GLY A 294 17.80 2.09 -9.34
C GLY A 294 17.22 3.46 -9.69
N ALA A 295 15.90 3.54 -9.89
CA ALA A 295 15.23 4.81 -10.17
C ALA A 295 15.30 5.78 -8.98
N ILE A 296 15.05 5.29 -7.76
CA ILE A 296 15.15 6.11 -6.53
C ILE A 296 16.58 6.61 -6.36
N ALA A 297 17.57 5.72 -6.45
CA ALA A 297 18.97 6.08 -6.26
C ALA A 297 19.45 7.14 -7.27
N ASN A 298 19.04 7.03 -8.54
CA ASN A 298 19.38 8.01 -9.58
C ASN A 298 18.65 9.36 -9.43
N SER A 299 17.65 9.44 -8.55
CA SER A 299 16.89 10.66 -8.26
C SER A 299 17.34 11.37 -6.98
N LEU A 300 18.17 10.72 -6.17
CA LEU A 300 18.76 11.33 -4.99
C LEU A 300 19.83 12.34 -5.42
N VAL A 301 19.80 13.50 -4.79
CA VAL A 301 20.85 14.52 -4.87
C VAL A 301 21.66 14.38 -3.58
N LEU A 302 22.83 13.74 -3.66
CA LEU A 302 23.70 13.43 -2.53
C LEU A 302 24.97 14.27 -2.54
#